data_AF-A0A2E2W800-F1
#
_entry.id   AF-A0A2E2W800-F1
#
_cell.length_a   1.000
_cell.length_b   1.000
_cell.length_c   1.000
_cell.angle_alpha   90.00
_cell.angle_beta   90.00
_cell.angle_gamma   90.00
#
_symmetry.space_group_name_H-M   'P 1'
#
loop_
_entity.id
_entity.type
_entity.pdbx_description
1 polymer ?
#
loop_
_entity_poly.entity_id
_entity_poly.type
_entity_poly.pdbx_seq_one_letter_code
_entity_poly.pdbx_strand_id
1 'polypeptide(L)'
;MPNIKLNQKLKRVELQKFELDNEIVFNYFDKLPAAERDDKLVRALYIGVLALMEDRLSSFLSKTSNELGTELESLKMIFEMKKELFYKSTIKGSLAEDDIANFLNDYFKSKRMADKALLTGNAAGALPRNKTGDIICEVNGSPDLKIAIECKFDKSVKLGDIEGKDLFIRKTDTAWSQLIESNANRNSKVSIIVFDISLVDNSILKFNEHVGFIPEIGFIAIIDSQKGDYTNLVIAYMLARDIAINAKTLDLDKDILSILVTRILKDIGEIKAIKALVERNIDTNREILKQIEKSMLLMDFNQKYLSQFLQTGTLTKKDLLDFYVGEDVKDQYKLIEKEINEL
;
A
#
# COMPACT_ATOMS: atom_id res chain seq x y z
N MET A 1 19.58 75.06 -14.10
CA MET A 1 18.14 74.78 -14.30
C MET A 1 17.84 73.41 -13.71
N PRO A 2 16.66 73.15 -13.14
CA PRO A 2 16.33 71.81 -12.66
C PRO A 2 16.33 70.81 -13.83
N ASN A 3 17.04 69.68 -13.68
CA ASN A 3 17.17 68.63 -14.70
C ASN A 3 15.86 67.87 -14.95
N ILE A 4 14.84 68.10 -14.12
CA ILE A 4 13.52 67.48 -14.18
C ILE A 4 12.46 68.58 -14.33
N LYS A 5 11.62 68.49 -15.36
CA LYS A 5 10.44 69.36 -15.56
C LYS A 5 9.17 68.53 -15.54
N LEU A 6 8.10 69.08 -14.99
CA LEU A 6 6.78 68.43 -14.95
C LEU A 6 5.85 69.08 -15.97
N ASN A 7 5.43 68.31 -16.97
CA ASN A 7 4.39 68.72 -17.90
C ASN A 7 3.03 68.27 -17.35
N GLN A 8 2.41 69.13 -16.55
CA GLN A 8 1.17 68.78 -15.84
C GLN A 8 -0.02 68.56 -16.77
N LYS A 9 -0.06 69.20 -17.96
CA LYS A 9 -1.14 69.01 -18.94
C LYS A 9 -1.13 67.61 -19.55
N LEU A 10 0.06 67.06 -19.81
CA LEU A 10 0.24 65.72 -20.38
C LEU A 10 0.54 64.65 -19.33
N LYS A 11 0.64 65.01 -18.04
CA LYS A 11 1.07 64.15 -16.93
C LYS A 11 2.41 63.44 -17.20
N ARG A 12 3.42 64.18 -17.65
CA ARG A 12 4.75 63.63 -17.99
C ARG A 12 5.88 64.29 -17.21
N VAL A 13 6.90 63.49 -16.91
CA VAL A 13 8.18 63.95 -16.37
C VAL A 13 9.16 64.07 -17.53
N GLU A 14 9.70 65.26 -17.75
CA GLU A 14 10.67 65.56 -18.80
C GLU A 14 12.06 65.67 -18.18
N LEU A 15 12.98 64.79 -18.59
CA LEU A 15 14.37 64.76 -18.14
C LEU A 15 15.25 65.45 -19.18
N GLN A 16 16.08 66.40 -18.74
CA GLN A 16 17.16 66.93 -19.58
C GLN A 16 18.34 65.96 -19.58
N LYS A 17 19.28 66.12 -20.53
CA LYS A 17 20.51 65.32 -20.56
C LYS A 17 21.23 65.45 -19.21
N PHE A 18 21.45 64.31 -18.56
CA PHE A 18 22.20 64.21 -17.32
C PHE A 18 23.16 63.01 -17.42
N GLU A 19 24.27 63.10 -16.72
CA GLU A 19 25.26 62.03 -16.60
C GLU A 19 25.28 61.56 -15.15
N LEU A 20 25.43 60.26 -14.93
CA LEU A 20 25.43 59.65 -13.60
C LEU A 20 26.74 58.92 -13.39
N ASP A 21 27.56 59.44 -12.47
CA ASP A 21 28.82 58.81 -12.08
C ASP A 21 28.60 57.86 -10.89
N ASN A 22 28.30 56.60 -11.19
CA ASN A 22 28.08 55.55 -10.19
C ASN A 22 28.50 54.18 -10.75
N GLU A 23 29.52 53.56 -10.15
CA GLU A 23 30.09 52.29 -10.61
C GLU A 23 29.09 51.14 -10.64
N ILE A 24 28.14 51.08 -9.70
CA ILE A 24 27.15 49.99 -9.63
C ILE A 24 26.17 50.12 -10.79
N VAL A 25 25.68 51.33 -11.03
CA VAL A 25 24.77 51.62 -12.15
C VAL A 25 25.49 51.39 -13.48
N PHE A 26 26.74 51.84 -13.59
CA PHE A 26 27.58 51.61 -14.76
C PHE A 26 27.74 50.12 -15.07
N ASN A 27 28.18 49.32 -14.09
CA ASN A 27 28.40 47.88 -14.26
C ASN A 27 27.12 47.11 -14.60
N TYR A 28 25.96 47.59 -14.14
CA TYR A 28 24.67 47.01 -14.49
C TYR A 28 24.32 47.26 -15.97
N PHE A 29 24.45 48.51 -16.44
CA PHE A 29 24.14 48.86 -17.82
C PHE A 29 25.19 48.42 -18.84
N ASP A 30 26.46 48.28 -18.42
CA ASP A 30 27.55 47.80 -19.26
C ASP A 30 27.31 46.37 -19.76
N LYS A 31 26.71 45.53 -18.91
CA LYS A 31 26.34 44.13 -19.22
C LYS A 31 25.11 43.99 -20.12
N LEU A 32 24.38 45.08 -20.40
CA LEU A 32 23.13 45.04 -21.15
C LEU A 32 23.33 45.41 -22.63
N PRO A 33 22.63 44.74 -23.57
CA PRO A 33 22.59 45.16 -24.97
C PRO A 33 22.05 46.58 -25.12
N ALA A 34 22.62 47.36 -26.05
CA ALA A 34 22.26 48.77 -26.24
C ALA A 34 20.75 48.98 -26.48
N ALA A 35 20.08 48.04 -27.16
CA ALA A 35 18.65 48.09 -27.44
C ALA A 35 17.75 47.95 -26.20
N GLU A 36 18.27 47.41 -25.08
CA GLU A 36 17.49 47.17 -23.86
C GLU A 36 17.73 48.22 -22.76
N ARG A 37 18.77 49.05 -22.91
CA ARG A 37 19.21 49.99 -21.85
C ARG A 37 18.11 50.99 -21.51
N ASP A 38 17.39 51.50 -22.49
CA ASP A 38 16.33 52.49 -22.28
C ASP A 38 15.13 51.92 -21.49
N ASP A 39 14.64 50.72 -21.84
CA ASP A 39 13.56 50.06 -21.10
C ASP A 39 13.97 49.77 -19.65
N LYS A 40 15.20 49.29 -19.45
CA LYS A 40 15.73 48.98 -18.12
C LYS A 40 15.93 50.23 -17.27
N LEU A 41 16.34 51.35 -17.87
CA LEU A 41 16.43 52.64 -17.19
C LEU A 41 15.06 53.12 -16.71
N VAL A 42 14.03 53.03 -17.56
CA VAL A 42 12.66 53.39 -17.19
C VAL A 42 12.14 52.53 -16.05
N ARG A 43 12.39 51.21 -16.08
CA ARG A 43 12.01 50.31 -14.98
C ARG A 43 12.75 50.62 -13.68
N ALA A 44 14.06 50.88 -13.74
CA ALA A 44 14.85 51.23 -12.56
C ALA A 44 14.37 52.53 -11.92
N LEU A 45 14.05 53.55 -12.74
CA LEU A 45 13.45 54.79 -12.26
C LEU A 45 12.07 54.55 -11.63
N TYR A 46 11.23 53.72 -12.24
CA TYR A 46 9.91 53.40 -11.70
C TYR A 46 9.99 52.72 -10.33
N ILE A 47 10.85 51.70 -10.20
CA ILE A 47 11.08 51.00 -8.94
C ILE A 47 11.69 51.94 -7.89
N GLY A 48 12.66 52.78 -8.29
CA GLY A 48 13.29 53.75 -7.40
C GLY A 48 12.32 54.82 -6.90
N VAL A 49 11.43 55.33 -7.76
CA VAL A 49 10.39 56.30 -7.36
C VAL A 49 9.38 55.64 -6.41
N LEU A 50 8.97 54.39 -6.66
CA LEU A 50 8.12 53.65 -5.72
C LEU A 50 8.80 53.48 -4.35
N ALA A 51 10.09 53.13 -4.32
CA ALA A 51 10.85 52.98 -3.09
C ALA A 51 11.04 54.31 -2.34
N LEU A 52 11.18 55.42 -3.06
CA LEU A 52 11.30 56.77 -2.47
C LEU A 52 9.96 57.32 -1.97
N MET A 53 8.83 56.89 -2.55
CA MET A 53 7.49 57.22 -2.05
C MET A 53 7.20 56.58 -0.68
N GLU A 54 7.92 55.53 -0.30
CA GLU A 54 7.93 54.96 1.04
C GLU A 54 9.03 55.64 1.89
N ASP A 55 8.72 56.83 2.41
CA ASP A 55 9.58 57.76 3.16
C ASP A 55 10.17 57.21 4.49
N ARG A 56 10.97 56.12 4.47
CA ARG A 56 11.65 55.52 5.65
C ARG A 56 13.01 54.85 5.41
N LEU A 57 13.75 55.23 4.37
CA LEU A 57 15.06 54.61 4.07
C LEU A 57 16.19 54.99 5.07
N SER A 58 16.03 56.04 5.87
CA SER A 58 17.03 56.44 6.89
C SER A 58 16.82 55.78 8.26
N SER A 59 15.60 55.35 8.61
CA SER A 59 15.38 54.47 9.78
C SER A 59 15.70 53.00 9.49
N PHE A 60 15.82 52.66 8.21
CA PHE A 60 16.17 51.35 7.68
C PHE A 60 17.65 51.01 7.87
N LEU A 61 18.55 52.00 7.87
CA LEU A 61 20.01 51.79 7.98
C LEU A 61 20.57 51.75 9.42
N SER A 62 19.79 52.12 10.44
CA SER A 62 20.22 52.11 11.85
C SER A 62 19.63 50.95 12.68
N LYS A 63 18.56 50.30 12.20
CA LYS A 63 17.98 49.08 12.77
C LYS A 63 18.43 47.78 12.07
N THR A 64 19.34 47.89 11.11
CA THR A 64 20.00 46.81 10.35
C THR A 64 20.74 45.78 11.21
N SER A 65 20.96 46.00 12.50
CA SER A 65 21.55 44.98 13.38
C SER A 65 20.51 44.04 14.03
N ASN A 66 19.23 44.43 14.12
CA ASN A 66 18.19 43.60 14.74
C ASN A 66 17.03 43.25 13.80
N GLU A 67 16.73 44.07 12.77
CA GLU A 67 15.58 43.84 11.87
C GLU A 67 15.91 43.01 10.63
N LEU A 68 17.18 42.82 10.27
CA LEU A 68 17.55 41.92 9.16
C LEU A 68 17.16 40.46 9.46
N GLY A 69 17.15 40.08 10.74
CA GLY A 69 16.60 38.80 11.20
C GLY A 69 15.07 38.74 11.12
N THR A 70 14.38 39.86 11.35
CA THR A 70 12.90 39.93 11.33
C THR A 70 12.33 40.09 9.92
N GLU A 71 13.04 40.76 9.01
CA GLU A 71 12.72 40.85 7.58
C GLU A 71 13.01 39.53 6.86
N LEU A 72 14.06 38.80 7.22
CA LEU A 72 14.24 37.41 6.77
C LEU A 72 13.16 36.49 7.34
N GLU A 73 12.73 36.66 8.59
CA GLU A 73 11.58 35.93 9.14
C GLU A 73 10.24 36.39 8.56
N SER A 74 10.11 37.64 8.10
CA SER A 74 8.95 38.17 7.37
C SER A 74 8.90 37.65 5.95
N LEU A 75 10.04 37.61 5.25
CA LEU A 75 10.16 37.02 3.92
C LEU A 75 9.96 35.50 4.01
N LYS A 76 10.49 34.85 5.05
CA LYS A 76 10.21 33.46 5.38
C LYS A 76 8.76 33.27 5.80
N MET A 77 8.11 34.18 6.53
CA MET A 77 6.68 34.14 6.85
C MET A 77 5.80 34.41 5.63
N ILE A 78 6.18 35.28 4.70
CA ILE A 78 5.48 35.54 3.44
C ILE A 78 5.70 34.36 2.49
N PHE A 79 6.89 33.76 2.51
CA PHE A 79 7.17 32.53 1.79
C PHE A 79 6.43 31.36 2.43
N GLU A 80 6.36 31.23 3.76
CA GLU A 80 5.61 30.23 4.53
C GLU A 80 4.10 30.47 4.47
N MET A 81 3.62 31.70 4.36
CA MET A 81 2.22 32.08 4.15
C MET A 81 1.83 31.87 2.70
N LYS A 82 2.69 32.20 1.72
CA LYS A 82 2.47 31.83 0.31
C LYS A 82 2.49 30.32 0.18
N LYS A 83 3.44 29.63 0.82
CA LYS A 83 3.49 28.17 0.96
C LYS A 83 2.17 27.69 1.59
N GLU A 84 1.75 28.18 2.75
CA GLU A 84 0.45 27.84 3.38
C GLU A 84 -0.77 28.10 2.47
N LEU A 85 -0.79 29.20 1.72
CA LEU A 85 -1.86 29.56 0.78
C LEU A 85 -1.84 28.65 -0.47
N PHE A 86 -0.65 28.28 -0.97
CA PHE A 86 -0.44 27.19 -1.92
C PHE A 86 -0.91 25.86 -1.34
N TYR A 87 -0.74 25.66 -0.02
CA TYR A 87 -1.13 24.46 0.72
C TYR A 87 -2.55 24.52 1.35
N LYS A 88 -3.48 25.34 0.86
CA LYS A 88 -4.86 25.39 1.42
C LYS A 88 -6.04 25.27 0.45
N SER A 89 -5.88 24.96 -0.85
CA SER A 89 -7.03 24.87 -1.77
C SER A 89 -7.04 23.65 -2.68
N THR A 90 -8.22 23.28 -3.21
CA THR A 90 -8.49 22.19 -4.17
C THR A 90 -7.73 22.34 -5.51
N ILE A 91 -7.05 23.46 -5.71
CA ILE A 91 -6.10 23.75 -6.80
C ILE A 91 -4.76 23.00 -6.60
N LYS A 92 -4.52 22.45 -5.40
CA LYS A 92 -3.35 21.63 -4.99
C LYS A 92 -3.09 20.38 -5.82
N GLY A 93 -4.13 19.61 -6.16
CA GLY A 93 -3.97 18.28 -6.75
C GLY A 93 -3.37 18.39 -8.14
N SER A 94 -4.07 19.09 -9.03
CA SER A 94 -3.67 19.21 -10.44
C SER A 94 -2.33 19.91 -10.64
N LEU A 95 -2.02 20.97 -9.86
CA LEU A 95 -0.71 21.64 -9.97
C LEU A 95 0.43 20.76 -9.46
N ALA A 96 0.21 20.02 -8.38
CA ALA A 96 1.24 19.13 -7.85
C ALA A 96 1.45 17.90 -8.76
N GLU A 97 0.39 17.41 -9.40
CA GLU A 97 0.47 16.41 -10.46
C GLU A 97 1.31 16.93 -11.64
N ASP A 98 1.05 18.15 -12.11
CA ASP A 98 1.80 18.81 -13.18
C ASP A 98 3.28 18.95 -12.82
N ASP A 99 3.59 19.42 -11.60
CA ASP A 99 4.96 19.58 -11.11
C ASP A 99 5.71 18.26 -11.02
N ILE A 100 5.07 17.20 -10.52
CA ILE A 100 5.65 15.85 -10.46
C ILE A 100 5.91 15.30 -11.87
N ALA A 101 4.95 15.44 -12.78
CA ALA A 101 5.10 14.96 -14.15
C ALA A 101 6.22 15.69 -14.89
N ASN A 102 6.33 17.02 -14.70
CA ASN A 102 7.41 17.83 -15.28
C ASN A 102 8.77 17.43 -14.70
N PHE A 103 8.87 17.30 -13.37
CA PHE A 103 10.08 16.87 -12.70
C PHE A 103 10.57 15.51 -13.20
N LEU A 104 9.67 14.52 -13.32
CA LEU A 104 10.01 13.19 -13.82
C LEU A 104 10.50 13.23 -15.27
N ASN A 105 9.81 13.97 -16.15
CA ASN A 105 10.23 14.11 -17.54
C ASN A 105 11.61 14.78 -17.67
N ASP A 106 11.91 15.78 -16.84
CA ASP A 106 13.23 16.43 -16.84
C ASP A 106 14.32 15.51 -16.26
N TYR A 107 13.99 14.71 -15.25
CA TYR A 107 14.86 13.65 -14.76
C TYR A 107 15.17 12.62 -15.86
N PHE A 108 14.17 12.13 -16.58
CA PHE A 108 14.34 11.17 -17.69
C PHE A 108 15.23 11.73 -18.79
N LYS A 109 15.03 12.99 -19.19
CA LYS A 109 15.90 13.68 -20.16
C LYS A 109 17.34 13.78 -19.65
N SER A 110 17.54 14.16 -18.38
CA SER A 110 18.87 14.29 -17.78
C SER A 110 19.64 12.97 -17.75
N LYS A 111 18.93 11.85 -17.58
CA LYS A 111 19.46 10.48 -17.56
C LYS A 111 19.46 9.79 -18.92
N ARG A 112 19.01 10.47 -19.99
CA ARG A 112 18.85 9.92 -21.35
C ARG A 112 17.98 8.66 -21.38
N MET A 113 16.94 8.63 -20.56
CA MET A 113 15.96 7.56 -20.52
C MET A 113 14.87 7.82 -21.57
N ALA A 114 14.36 6.75 -22.18
CA ALA A 114 13.24 6.82 -23.12
C ALA A 114 11.87 6.84 -22.43
N ASP A 115 11.86 6.88 -21.09
CA ASP A 115 10.65 6.91 -20.28
C ASP A 115 9.90 8.24 -20.43
N LYS A 116 8.57 8.22 -20.29
CA LYS A 116 7.72 9.40 -20.46
C LYS A 116 6.61 9.45 -19.41
N ALA A 117 6.50 10.56 -18.67
CA ALA A 117 5.39 10.80 -17.74
C ALA A 117 4.25 11.57 -18.44
N LEU A 118 3.03 11.05 -18.34
CA LEU A 118 1.81 11.56 -18.96
C LEU A 118 0.74 11.80 -17.88
N LEU A 119 0.09 12.95 -17.92
CA LEU A 119 -1.01 13.29 -17.00
C LEU A 119 -2.30 12.63 -17.44
N THR A 120 -2.94 11.89 -16.54
CA THR A 120 -4.15 11.12 -16.80
C THR A 120 -5.29 11.37 -15.82
N GLY A 121 -5.13 12.23 -14.81
CA GLY A 121 -6.16 12.54 -13.79
C GLY A 121 -7.52 12.98 -14.35
N ASN A 122 -7.58 13.48 -15.59
CA ASN A 122 -8.84 13.86 -16.27
C ASN A 122 -9.36 12.83 -17.30
N ALA A 123 -8.57 11.82 -17.64
CA ALA A 123 -8.90 10.81 -18.65
C ALA A 123 -9.62 9.60 -18.02
N ALA A 124 -10.68 9.12 -18.69
CA ALA A 124 -11.37 7.90 -18.28
C ALA A 124 -10.40 6.69 -18.31
N GLY A 125 -10.33 5.94 -17.20
CA GLY A 125 -9.54 4.72 -17.12
C GLY A 125 -10.32 3.47 -17.58
N ALA A 126 -9.74 2.30 -17.32
CA ALA A 126 -10.35 1.02 -17.65
C ALA A 126 -11.58 0.70 -16.78
N LEU A 127 -11.66 1.28 -15.57
CA LEU A 127 -12.80 1.12 -14.67
C LEU A 127 -13.86 2.21 -14.91
N PRO A 128 -15.16 1.86 -14.98
CA PRO A 128 -16.22 2.84 -15.23
C PRO A 128 -16.24 3.94 -14.18
N ARG A 129 -16.18 5.21 -14.63
CA ARG A 129 -16.22 6.42 -13.78
C ARG A 129 -15.08 6.55 -12.76
N ASN A 130 -13.97 5.81 -12.92
CA ASN A 130 -12.80 5.93 -12.06
C ASN A 130 -11.67 6.74 -12.74
N LYS A 131 -11.11 7.71 -12.00
CA LYS A 131 -10.04 8.61 -12.44
C LYS A 131 -8.71 8.37 -11.74
N THR A 132 -8.63 7.43 -10.79
CA THR A 132 -7.43 7.07 -10.03
C THR A 132 -6.27 6.67 -10.95
N GLY A 133 -5.06 7.05 -10.58
CA GLY A 133 -3.86 7.06 -11.41
C GLY A 133 -3.72 8.41 -12.10
N ASP A 134 -3.22 9.40 -11.37
CA ASP A 134 -3.07 10.78 -11.82
C ASP A 134 -2.02 10.93 -12.92
N ILE A 135 -0.93 10.16 -12.83
CA ILE A 135 0.18 10.16 -13.79
C ILE A 135 0.46 8.73 -14.23
N ILE A 136 0.72 8.54 -15.52
CA ILE A 136 1.22 7.28 -16.08
C ILE A 136 2.62 7.51 -16.63
N CYS A 137 3.57 6.68 -16.20
CA CYS A 137 4.89 6.62 -16.79
C CYS A 137 4.99 5.43 -17.75
N GLU A 138 5.22 5.70 -19.02
CA GLU A 138 5.54 4.70 -20.04
C GLU A 138 7.04 4.40 -19.97
N VAL A 139 7.39 3.16 -19.67
CA VAL A 139 8.78 2.72 -19.51
C VAL A 139 9.37 2.37 -20.88
N ASN A 140 10.57 2.85 -21.17
CA ASN A 140 11.26 2.69 -22.46
C ASN A 140 10.45 3.15 -23.68
N GLY A 141 9.49 4.07 -23.50
CA GLY A 141 8.60 4.54 -24.56
C GLY A 141 7.62 3.47 -25.05
N SER A 142 7.45 2.37 -24.32
CA SER A 142 6.46 1.34 -24.64
C SER A 142 5.13 1.62 -23.91
N PRO A 143 4.00 1.70 -24.64
CA PRO A 143 2.70 1.83 -24.01
C PRO A 143 2.24 0.55 -23.29
N ASP A 144 2.95 -0.57 -23.42
CA ASP A 144 2.58 -1.84 -22.75
C ASP A 144 3.20 -1.96 -21.34
N LEU A 145 4.25 -1.20 -21.07
CA LEU A 145 4.96 -1.18 -19.79
C LEU A 145 4.68 0.15 -19.08
N LYS A 146 3.64 0.15 -18.24
CA LYS A 146 3.20 1.34 -17.51
C LYS A 146 3.47 1.23 -16.02
N ILE A 147 3.85 2.35 -15.42
CA ILE A 147 3.86 2.57 -13.97
C ILE A 147 2.82 3.64 -13.67
N ALA A 148 1.85 3.35 -12.81
CA ALA A 148 0.86 4.33 -12.39
C ALA A 148 1.37 5.08 -11.14
N ILE A 149 1.21 6.39 -11.12
CA ILE A 149 1.56 7.23 -9.98
C ILE A 149 0.31 7.97 -9.54
N GLU A 150 -0.05 7.80 -8.28
CA GLU A 150 -1.14 8.49 -7.59
C GLU A 150 -0.56 9.55 -6.66
N CYS A 151 -1.13 10.75 -6.67
CA CYS A 151 -0.64 11.88 -5.90
C CYS A 151 -1.65 12.24 -4.79
N LYS A 152 -1.26 12.07 -3.52
CA LYS A 152 -2.12 12.40 -2.37
C LYS A 152 -1.48 13.47 -1.49
N PHE A 153 -2.07 14.67 -1.56
CA PHE A 153 -1.65 15.85 -0.80
C PHE A 153 -2.69 16.24 0.27
N ASP A 154 -3.24 15.23 0.94
CA ASP A 154 -4.16 15.41 2.05
C ASP A 154 -3.94 14.37 3.16
N LYS A 155 -4.28 14.74 4.40
CA LYS A 155 -4.13 13.91 5.61
C LYS A 155 -5.22 12.85 5.75
N SER A 156 -6.13 12.73 4.78
CA SER A 156 -7.29 11.85 4.93
C SER A 156 -6.96 10.38 4.64
N VAL A 157 -5.89 10.14 3.89
CA VAL A 157 -5.46 8.80 3.47
C VAL A 157 -4.54 8.17 4.50
N LYS A 158 -5.02 7.10 5.14
CA LYS A 158 -4.22 6.24 6.03
C LYS A 158 -3.58 5.10 5.23
N LEU A 159 -2.58 4.41 5.82
CA LEU A 159 -1.96 3.24 5.20
C LEU A 159 -3.02 2.21 4.75
N GLY A 160 -3.90 1.83 5.67
CA GLY A 160 -4.89 0.77 5.48
C GLY A 160 -4.31 -0.62 5.72
N ASP A 161 -5.17 -1.54 6.14
CA ASP A 161 -4.87 -2.97 6.28
C ASP A 161 -5.99 -3.75 5.58
N ILE A 162 -5.63 -4.77 4.81
CA ILE A 162 -6.60 -5.64 4.13
C ILE A 162 -7.19 -6.67 5.08
N GLU A 163 -6.46 -7.04 6.14
CA GLU A 163 -6.88 -8.08 7.10
C GLU A 163 -7.99 -7.58 8.05
N GLY A 164 -8.02 -6.27 8.34
CA GLY A 164 -8.99 -5.65 9.25
C GLY A 164 -10.20 -4.99 8.57
N LYS A 165 -10.39 -5.16 7.26
CA LYS A 165 -11.40 -4.39 6.51
C LYS A 165 -12.80 -4.99 6.68
N ASP A 166 -13.64 -4.30 7.45
CA ASP A 166 -15.07 -4.57 7.52
C ASP A 166 -15.75 -4.16 6.20
N LEU A 167 -16.31 -5.14 5.49
CA LEU A 167 -16.95 -5.01 4.17
C LEU A 167 -18.25 -4.18 4.20
N PHE A 168 -18.80 -3.91 5.39
CA PHE A 168 -20.07 -3.18 5.56
C PHE A 168 -19.89 -1.68 5.84
N ILE A 169 -18.65 -1.20 6.04
CA ILE A 169 -18.37 0.22 6.23
C ILE A 169 -18.23 0.92 4.87
N ARG A 170 -18.61 2.21 4.79
CA ARG A 170 -18.42 3.04 3.59
C ARG A 170 -16.99 2.91 3.07
N LYS A 171 -16.85 2.85 1.75
CA LYS A 171 -15.56 2.76 1.05
C LYS A 171 -14.64 3.90 1.52
N THR A 172 -13.65 3.59 2.33
CA THR A 172 -12.64 4.54 2.81
C THR A 172 -11.40 4.43 1.94
N ASP A 173 -10.90 5.57 1.46
CA ASP A 173 -9.67 5.63 0.69
C ASP A 173 -8.45 5.45 1.62
N THR A 174 -7.71 4.37 1.37
CA THR A 174 -6.42 4.06 2.00
C THR A 174 -5.32 3.99 0.96
N ALA A 175 -4.05 4.10 1.39
CA ALA A 175 -2.90 3.96 0.50
C ALA A 175 -2.94 2.61 -0.24
N TRP A 176 -3.29 1.53 0.45
CA TRP A 176 -3.51 0.22 -0.17
C TRP A 176 -4.59 0.24 -1.26
N SER A 177 -5.77 0.79 -0.95
CA SER A 177 -6.86 0.84 -1.93
C SER A 177 -6.52 1.69 -3.14
N GLN A 178 -5.83 2.80 -2.96
CA GLN A 178 -5.46 3.72 -4.03
C GLN A 178 -4.38 3.14 -4.93
N LEU A 179 -3.40 2.42 -4.38
CA LEU A 179 -2.41 1.67 -5.16
C LEU A 179 -3.08 0.59 -6.02
N ILE A 180 -3.93 -0.25 -5.42
CA ILE A 180 -4.64 -1.33 -6.13
C ILE A 180 -5.56 -0.74 -7.22
N GLU A 181 -6.33 0.31 -6.88
CA GLU A 181 -7.23 0.97 -7.83
C GLU A 181 -6.48 1.66 -8.96
N SER A 182 -5.35 2.33 -8.69
CA SER A 182 -4.49 2.90 -9.72
C SER A 182 -4.00 1.82 -10.69
N ASN A 183 -3.54 0.71 -10.13
CA ASN A 183 -2.98 -0.37 -10.91
C ASN A 183 -4.05 -1.02 -11.83
N ALA A 184 -5.23 -1.31 -11.28
CA ALA A 184 -6.36 -1.86 -12.00
C ALA A 184 -6.95 -0.88 -13.03
N ASN A 185 -7.05 0.42 -12.69
CA ASN A 185 -7.66 1.42 -13.56
C ASN A 185 -6.77 1.77 -14.75
N ARG A 186 -5.44 1.76 -14.57
CA ARG A 186 -4.47 2.15 -15.62
C ARG A 186 -3.79 0.98 -16.32
N ASN A 187 -4.08 -0.25 -15.89
CA ASN A 187 -3.44 -1.48 -16.37
C ASN A 187 -1.91 -1.38 -16.33
N SER A 188 -1.39 -0.85 -15.21
CA SER A 188 0.05 -0.75 -14.98
C SER A 188 0.64 -2.07 -14.47
N LYS A 189 1.96 -2.19 -14.46
CA LYS A 189 2.66 -3.31 -13.83
C LYS A 189 2.92 -3.06 -12.36
N VAL A 190 3.21 -1.81 -12.02
CA VAL A 190 3.51 -1.35 -10.65
C VAL A 190 2.81 -0.02 -10.44
N SER A 191 2.29 0.19 -9.24
CA SER A 191 1.75 1.49 -8.81
C SER A 191 2.65 2.13 -7.74
N ILE A 192 2.71 3.45 -7.76
CA ILE A 192 3.38 4.29 -6.77
C ILE A 192 2.34 5.26 -6.23
N ILE A 193 2.34 5.50 -4.93
CA ILE A 193 1.58 6.58 -4.30
C ILE A 193 2.55 7.58 -3.68
N VAL A 194 2.35 8.85 -3.99
CA VAL A 194 3.21 9.95 -3.55
C VAL A 194 2.47 10.76 -2.50
N PHE A 195 3.12 10.95 -1.36
CA PHE A 195 2.65 11.81 -0.28
C PHE A 195 3.62 12.97 -0.06
N ASP A 196 3.09 14.13 0.29
CA ASP A 196 3.93 15.21 0.83
C ASP A 196 4.10 15.07 2.35
N ILE A 197 5.32 15.26 2.82
CA ILE A 197 5.69 15.13 4.24
C ILE A 197 4.89 16.04 5.17
N SER A 198 4.41 17.20 4.69
CA SER A 198 3.59 18.10 5.50
C SER A 198 2.13 17.66 5.64
N LEU A 199 1.69 16.75 4.76
CA LEU A 199 0.29 16.35 4.56
C LEU A 199 0.05 14.85 4.69
N VAL A 200 1.08 14.05 4.97
CA VAL A 200 0.99 12.61 5.18
C VAL A 200 0.41 12.27 6.56
N ASP A 201 -0.35 11.17 6.65
CA ASP A 201 -0.85 10.65 7.92
C ASP A 201 0.24 9.90 8.71
N ASN A 202 0.16 9.96 10.04
CA ASN A 202 1.12 9.31 10.94
C ASN A 202 1.20 7.78 10.77
N SER A 203 0.14 7.11 10.30
CA SER A 203 0.19 5.66 10.03
C SER A 203 1.18 5.30 8.93
N ILE A 204 1.31 6.17 7.91
CA ILE A 204 2.25 5.97 6.80
C ILE A 204 3.67 6.27 7.28
N LEU A 205 3.88 7.35 8.04
CA LEU A 205 5.18 7.70 8.64
C LEU A 205 5.71 6.61 9.57
N LYS A 206 4.83 5.93 10.31
CA LYS A 206 5.21 4.77 11.15
C LYS A 206 5.62 3.55 10.33
N PHE A 207 5.08 3.41 9.12
CA PHE A 207 5.39 2.29 8.23
C PHE A 207 6.68 2.51 7.45
N ASN A 208 6.91 3.72 6.93
CA ASN A 208 8.17 4.12 6.31
C ASN A 208 8.40 5.63 6.44
N GLU A 209 9.67 6.03 6.56
CA GLU A 209 10.05 7.44 6.68
C GLU A 209 10.29 8.12 5.31
N HIS A 210 10.61 7.35 4.28
CA HIS A 210 11.07 7.86 2.98
C HIS A 210 10.42 7.14 1.81
N VAL A 211 10.78 5.87 1.59
CA VAL A 211 10.21 5.01 0.56
C VAL A 211 9.76 3.71 1.23
N GLY A 212 8.50 3.37 1.05
CA GLY A 212 7.92 2.10 1.47
C GLY A 212 7.63 1.20 0.29
N PHE A 213 7.73 -0.10 0.51
CA PHE A 213 7.30 -1.11 -0.45
C PHE A 213 6.26 -2.01 0.22
N ILE A 214 5.10 -2.12 -0.42
CA ILE A 214 4.06 -3.08 -0.05
C ILE A 214 4.12 -4.22 -1.06
N PRO A 215 4.51 -5.44 -0.65
CA PRO A 215 4.59 -6.59 -1.54
C PRO A 215 3.30 -6.77 -2.35
N GLU A 216 3.46 -7.09 -3.64
CA GLU A 216 2.36 -7.34 -4.60
C GLU A 216 1.44 -6.14 -4.90
N ILE A 217 1.59 -5.02 -4.20
CA ILE A 217 0.71 -3.85 -4.33
C ILE A 217 1.44 -2.66 -4.94
N GLY A 218 2.59 -2.25 -4.42
CA GLY A 218 3.32 -1.11 -4.97
C GLY A 218 4.20 -0.35 -3.98
N PHE A 219 4.61 0.85 -4.38
CA PHE A 219 5.50 1.70 -3.60
C PHE A 219 4.78 2.91 -3.00
N ILE A 220 5.26 3.34 -1.84
CA ILE A 220 4.89 4.59 -1.19
C ILE A 220 6.14 5.49 -1.25
N ALA A 221 6.01 6.72 -1.74
CA ALA A 221 7.07 7.71 -1.73
C ALA A 221 6.65 8.96 -0.97
N ILE A 222 7.43 9.35 0.03
CA ILE A 222 7.21 10.59 0.78
C ILE A 222 8.18 11.65 0.25
N ILE A 223 7.65 12.74 -0.30
CA ILE A 223 8.43 13.86 -0.84
C ILE A 223 8.29 15.11 0.03
N ASP A 224 9.20 16.06 -0.16
CA ASP A 224 9.10 17.41 0.41
C ASP A 224 8.93 18.39 -0.75
N SER A 225 7.68 18.54 -1.25
CA SER A 225 7.38 19.46 -2.36
C SER A 225 7.70 20.91 -1.98
N GLN A 226 7.65 21.18 -0.68
CA GLN A 226 7.98 22.43 -0.03
C GLN A 226 9.46 22.84 -0.16
N LYS A 227 10.38 21.88 -0.19
CA LYS A 227 11.82 22.09 -0.44
C LYS A 227 12.25 21.70 -1.86
N GLY A 228 11.33 21.20 -2.68
CA GLY A 228 11.62 20.65 -4.00
C GLY A 228 12.45 19.36 -3.93
N ASP A 229 12.38 18.63 -2.82
CA ASP A 229 13.08 17.36 -2.66
C ASP A 229 12.19 16.20 -3.12
N TYR A 230 12.45 15.75 -4.33
CA TYR A 230 11.78 14.62 -4.98
C TYR A 230 12.67 13.37 -5.01
N THR A 231 13.74 13.32 -4.22
CA THR A 231 14.72 12.21 -4.24
C THR A 231 14.04 10.86 -3.97
N ASN A 232 13.11 10.82 -3.01
CA ASN A 232 12.36 9.60 -2.67
C ASN A 232 11.46 9.12 -3.81
N LEU A 233 10.86 10.05 -4.57
CA LEU A 233 10.09 9.70 -5.76
C LEU A 233 10.99 9.08 -6.84
N VAL A 234 12.19 9.62 -7.06
CA VAL A 234 13.16 9.05 -8.01
C VAL A 234 13.54 7.63 -7.61
N ILE A 235 13.82 7.41 -6.33
CA ILE A 235 14.19 6.08 -5.81
C ILE A 235 13.03 5.09 -6.03
N ALA A 236 11.81 5.46 -5.60
CA ALA A 236 10.62 4.63 -5.78
C ALA A 236 10.36 4.32 -7.26
N TYR A 237 10.54 5.31 -8.14
CA TYR A 237 10.37 5.14 -9.58
C TYR A 237 11.40 4.19 -10.18
N MET A 238 12.68 4.30 -9.81
CA MET A 238 13.74 3.39 -10.29
C MET A 238 13.49 1.95 -9.85
N LEU A 239 13.10 1.73 -8.60
CA LEU A 239 12.75 0.40 -8.12
C LEU A 239 11.51 -0.16 -8.83
N ALA A 240 10.47 0.67 -9.01
CA ALA A 240 9.27 0.28 -9.75
C ALA A 240 9.57 -0.05 -11.21
N ARG A 241 10.48 0.69 -11.85
CA ARG A 241 10.94 0.45 -13.22
C ARG A 241 11.68 -0.87 -13.34
N ASP A 242 12.59 -1.15 -12.42
CA ASP A 242 13.33 -2.42 -12.42
C ASP A 242 12.39 -3.61 -12.25
N ILE A 243 11.37 -3.49 -11.39
CA ILE A 243 10.30 -4.49 -11.27
C ILE A 243 9.49 -4.57 -12.57
N ALA A 244 9.04 -3.46 -13.15
CA ALA A 244 8.23 -3.49 -14.37
C ALA A 244 8.95 -4.17 -15.55
N ILE A 245 10.27 -3.96 -15.68
CA ILE A 245 11.09 -4.55 -16.76
C ILE A 245 11.40 -6.02 -16.48
N ASN A 246 11.73 -6.37 -15.24
CA ASN A 246 12.27 -7.69 -14.90
C ASN A 246 11.26 -8.64 -14.25
N ALA A 247 10.05 -8.16 -13.91
CA ALA A 247 9.01 -8.99 -13.33
C ALA A 247 8.60 -10.07 -14.32
N LYS A 248 9.12 -11.27 -14.09
CA LYS A 248 8.59 -12.48 -14.71
C LYS A 248 7.17 -12.64 -14.19
N THR A 249 6.21 -12.67 -15.09
CA THR A 249 4.91 -13.26 -14.77
C THR A 249 5.21 -14.68 -14.34
N LEU A 250 5.00 -14.99 -13.05
CA LEU A 250 4.98 -16.37 -12.58
C LEU A 250 3.81 -17.03 -13.31
N ASP A 251 4.12 -17.67 -14.42
CA ASP A 251 3.15 -18.42 -15.20
C ASP A 251 2.86 -19.70 -14.42
N LEU A 252 1.91 -19.58 -13.49
CA LEU A 252 1.41 -20.73 -12.76
C LEU A 252 0.57 -21.53 -13.75
N ASP A 253 1.10 -22.66 -14.19
CA ASP A 253 0.37 -23.61 -15.01
C ASP A 253 -0.79 -24.20 -14.18
N LYS A 254 -1.95 -23.57 -14.30
CA LYS A 254 -3.18 -23.94 -13.59
C LYS A 254 -3.64 -25.34 -13.98
N ASP A 255 -3.33 -25.80 -15.19
CA ASP A 255 -3.72 -27.11 -15.68
C ASP A 255 -2.88 -28.19 -15.00
N ILE A 256 -1.56 -28.01 -14.92
CA ILE A 256 -0.68 -28.90 -14.14
C ILE A 256 -1.08 -28.91 -12.67
N LEU A 257 -1.32 -27.74 -12.06
CA LEU A 257 -1.74 -27.67 -10.67
C LEU A 257 -3.06 -28.41 -10.44
N SER A 258 -4.04 -28.24 -11.34
CA SER A 258 -5.31 -28.96 -11.29
C SER A 258 -5.12 -30.48 -11.38
N ILE A 259 -4.24 -30.96 -12.26
CA ILE A 259 -3.90 -32.38 -12.38
C ILE A 259 -3.28 -32.90 -11.07
N LEU A 260 -2.34 -32.15 -10.48
CA LEU A 260 -1.69 -32.52 -9.22
C LEU A 260 -2.69 -32.59 -8.06
N VAL A 261 -3.55 -31.59 -7.91
CA VAL A 261 -4.59 -31.55 -6.88
C VAL A 261 -5.60 -32.69 -7.07
N THR A 262 -6.04 -32.93 -8.30
CA THR A 262 -6.99 -34.01 -8.62
C THR A 262 -6.41 -35.37 -8.28
N ARG A 263 -5.12 -35.60 -8.58
CA ARG A 263 -4.43 -36.83 -8.22
C ARG A 263 -4.34 -37.02 -6.70
N ILE A 264 -3.98 -35.98 -5.95
CA ILE A 264 -3.92 -36.02 -4.49
C ILE A 264 -5.30 -36.32 -3.90
N LEU A 265 -6.36 -35.67 -4.40
CA LEU A 265 -7.72 -35.93 -3.94
C LEU A 265 -8.17 -37.37 -4.20
N LYS A 266 -7.80 -37.94 -5.35
CA LYS A 266 -8.05 -39.34 -5.67
C LYS A 266 -7.34 -40.27 -4.68
N ASP A 267 -6.05 -40.07 -4.45
CA ASP A 267 -5.24 -40.91 -3.55
C ASP A 267 -5.79 -40.84 -2.11
N ILE A 268 -6.18 -39.66 -1.63
CA ILE A 268 -6.84 -39.49 -0.32
C ILE A 268 -8.18 -40.24 -0.27
N GLY A 269 -8.98 -40.18 -1.34
CA GLY A 269 -10.24 -40.89 -1.44
C GLY A 269 -10.08 -42.40 -1.34
N GLU A 270 -9.10 -42.97 -2.05
CA GLU A 270 -8.77 -44.38 -2.01
C GLU A 270 -8.32 -44.83 -0.62
N ILE A 271 -7.43 -44.06 0.03
CA ILE A 271 -6.96 -44.35 1.39
C ILE A 271 -8.11 -44.32 2.39
N LYS A 272 -9.02 -43.34 2.29
CA LYS A 272 -10.21 -43.27 3.16
C LYS A 272 -11.13 -44.47 2.97
N ALA A 273 -11.34 -44.91 1.72
CA ALA A 273 -12.15 -46.08 1.43
C ALA A 273 -11.54 -47.36 2.03
N ILE A 274 -10.22 -47.53 1.90
CA ILE A 274 -9.49 -48.66 2.51
C ILE A 274 -9.62 -48.61 4.03
N LYS A 275 -9.43 -47.44 4.65
CA LYS A 275 -9.59 -47.28 6.11
C LYS A 275 -10.99 -47.69 6.58
N ALA A 276 -12.03 -47.26 5.87
CA ALA A 276 -13.40 -47.61 6.20
C ALA A 276 -13.71 -49.11 6.01
N LEU A 277 -12.98 -49.82 5.13
CA LEU A 277 -13.07 -51.27 5.01
C LEU A 277 -12.37 -51.97 6.18
N VAL A 278 -11.20 -51.47 6.60
CA VAL A 278 -10.48 -52.00 7.76
C VAL A 278 -11.29 -51.82 9.05
N GLU A 279 -11.84 -50.63 9.30
CA GLU A 279 -12.69 -50.36 10.47
C GLU A 279 -13.90 -51.31 10.52
N ARG A 280 -14.60 -51.50 9.39
CA ARG A 280 -15.70 -52.47 9.29
C ARG A 280 -15.28 -53.91 9.57
N ASN A 281 -14.10 -54.32 9.09
CA ASN A 281 -13.58 -55.65 9.37
C ASN A 281 -13.22 -55.83 10.85
N ILE A 282 -12.68 -54.80 11.49
CA ILE A 282 -12.40 -54.81 12.94
C ILE A 282 -13.71 -55.01 13.71
N ASP A 283 -14.75 -54.23 13.41
CA ASP A 283 -16.05 -54.36 14.08
C ASP A 283 -16.67 -55.74 13.84
N THR A 284 -16.60 -56.26 12.62
CA THR A 284 -17.08 -57.61 12.29
C THR A 284 -16.32 -58.68 13.09
N ASN A 285 -14.99 -58.55 13.20
CA ASN A 285 -14.17 -59.50 13.96
C ASN A 285 -14.45 -59.42 15.47
N ARG A 286 -14.71 -58.22 16.01
CA ARG A 286 -15.13 -58.06 17.42
C ARG A 286 -16.45 -58.79 17.69
N GLU A 287 -17.43 -58.68 16.80
CA GLU A 287 -18.70 -59.41 16.93
C GLU A 287 -18.53 -60.93 16.84
N ILE A 288 -17.68 -61.42 15.93
CA ILE A 288 -17.34 -62.84 15.84
C ILE A 288 -16.69 -63.31 17.16
N LEU A 289 -15.74 -62.54 17.71
CA LEU A 289 -15.07 -62.88 18.95
C LEU A 289 -16.04 -62.92 20.14
N LYS A 290 -16.96 -61.95 20.25
CA LYS A 290 -18.04 -61.95 21.25
C LYS A 290 -18.89 -63.22 21.19
N GLN A 291 -19.17 -63.72 19.99
CA GLN A 291 -19.96 -64.94 19.82
C GLN A 291 -19.18 -66.19 20.22
N ILE A 292 -17.89 -66.28 19.87
CA ILE A 292 -17.02 -67.39 20.25
C ILE A 292 -16.90 -67.49 21.77
N GLU A 293 -16.57 -66.39 22.45
CA GLU A 293 -16.41 -66.36 23.91
C GLU A 293 -17.70 -66.74 24.64
N LYS A 294 -18.85 -66.23 24.16
CA LYS A 294 -20.16 -66.63 24.70
C LYS A 294 -20.40 -68.13 24.57
N SER A 295 -20.09 -68.71 23.41
CA SER A 295 -20.24 -70.13 23.16
C SER A 295 -19.30 -70.98 24.03
N MET A 296 -18.06 -70.52 24.23
CA MET A 296 -17.09 -71.19 25.11
C MET A 296 -17.56 -71.19 26.57
N LEU A 297 -18.00 -70.05 27.09
CA LEU A 297 -18.55 -69.96 28.45
C LEU A 297 -19.75 -70.89 28.66
N LEU A 298 -20.66 -70.96 27.68
CA LEU A 298 -21.80 -71.88 27.73
C LEU A 298 -21.35 -73.35 27.68
N MET A 299 -20.32 -73.68 26.88
CA MET A 299 -19.76 -75.02 26.85
C MET A 299 -19.16 -75.41 28.20
N ASP A 300 -18.34 -74.55 28.80
CA ASP A 300 -17.71 -74.80 30.10
C ASP A 300 -18.77 -74.95 31.21
N PHE A 301 -19.78 -74.08 31.21
CA PHE A 301 -20.92 -74.16 32.12
C PHE A 301 -21.63 -75.51 32.00
N ASN A 302 -22.02 -75.91 30.78
CA ASN A 302 -22.68 -77.19 30.55
C ASN A 302 -21.79 -78.38 30.92
N GLN A 303 -20.49 -78.31 30.61
CA GLN A 303 -19.52 -79.36 30.92
C GLN A 303 -19.38 -79.55 32.44
N LYS A 304 -19.40 -78.47 33.23
CA LYS A 304 -19.34 -78.54 34.70
C LYS A 304 -20.49 -79.36 35.27
N TYR A 305 -21.73 -79.07 34.87
CA TYR A 305 -22.90 -79.81 35.37
C TYR A 305 -23.00 -81.23 34.83
N LEU A 306 -22.61 -81.45 33.57
CA LEU A 306 -22.54 -82.81 33.02
C LEU A 306 -21.50 -83.66 33.78
N SER A 307 -20.33 -83.10 34.07
CA SER A 307 -19.28 -83.78 34.82
C SER A 307 -19.72 -84.12 36.23
N GLN A 308 -20.39 -83.18 36.92
CA GLN A 308 -20.96 -83.40 38.25
C GLN A 308 -22.00 -84.53 38.21
N PHE A 309 -22.93 -84.49 37.26
CA PHE A 309 -23.94 -85.55 37.07
C PHE A 309 -23.31 -86.92 36.81
N LEU A 310 -22.29 -87.00 35.95
CA LEU A 310 -21.60 -88.26 35.64
C LEU A 310 -20.86 -88.85 36.85
N GLN A 311 -20.41 -88.03 37.80
CA GLN A 311 -19.72 -88.47 39.02
C GLN A 311 -20.68 -88.93 40.13
N THR A 312 -21.77 -88.20 40.35
CA THR A 312 -22.69 -88.43 41.48
C THR A 312 -23.93 -89.23 41.10
N GLY A 313 -24.24 -89.34 39.81
CA GLY A 313 -25.47 -89.94 39.28
C GLY A 313 -26.73 -89.09 39.47
N THR A 314 -26.63 -87.91 40.08
CA THR A 314 -27.76 -87.01 40.38
C THR A 314 -27.30 -85.57 40.61
N LEU A 315 -28.13 -84.60 40.24
CA LEU A 315 -27.96 -83.18 40.60
C LEU A 315 -28.91 -82.81 41.73
N THR A 316 -28.48 -81.97 42.67
CA THR A 316 -29.35 -81.50 43.75
C THR A 316 -30.36 -80.47 43.23
N LYS A 317 -31.43 -80.19 43.99
CA LYS A 317 -32.39 -79.12 43.66
C LYS A 317 -31.72 -77.75 43.55
N LYS A 318 -30.63 -77.51 44.31
CA LYS A 318 -29.83 -76.30 44.23
C LYS A 318 -29.02 -76.26 42.94
N ASP A 319 -28.36 -77.36 42.57
CA ASP A 319 -27.60 -77.43 41.31
C ASP A 319 -28.50 -77.20 40.09
N LEU A 320 -29.73 -77.74 40.10
CA LEU A 320 -30.72 -77.52 39.03
C LEU A 320 -31.20 -76.07 38.98
N LEU A 321 -31.37 -75.41 40.13
CA LEU A 321 -31.72 -74.00 40.19
C LEU A 321 -30.58 -73.14 39.64
N ASP A 322 -29.33 -73.42 40.05
CA ASP A 322 -28.15 -72.69 39.60
C ASP A 322 -27.90 -72.91 38.09
N PHE A 323 -28.13 -74.13 37.58
CA PHE A 323 -28.08 -74.46 36.15
C PHE A 323 -29.14 -73.68 35.34
N TYR A 324 -30.35 -73.53 35.88
CA TYR A 324 -31.44 -72.81 35.23
C TYR A 324 -31.24 -71.28 35.23
N VAL A 325 -30.74 -70.73 36.34
CA VAL A 325 -30.56 -69.28 36.51
C VAL A 325 -29.35 -68.77 35.72
N GLY A 326 -28.22 -69.49 35.77
CA GLY A 326 -27.03 -69.20 34.97
C GLY A 326 -26.44 -67.78 35.19
N GLU A 327 -26.66 -67.18 36.37
CA GLU A 327 -26.24 -65.80 36.67
C GLU A 327 -24.71 -65.60 36.56
N ASP A 328 -23.93 -66.57 37.03
CA ASP A 328 -22.46 -66.54 37.02
C ASP A 328 -21.90 -66.39 35.58
N VAL A 329 -22.48 -67.10 34.61
CA VAL A 329 -22.09 -67.04 33.19
C VAL A 329 -22.40 -65.68 32.58
N LYS A 330 -23.53 -65.06 32.96
CA LYS A 330 -23.91 -63.74 32.45
C LYS A 330 -22.96 -62.65 32.94
N ASP A 331 -22.56 -62.70 34.20
CA ASP A 331 -21.67 -61.68 34.76
C ASP A 331 -20.24 -61.82 34.26
N GLN A 332 -19.75 -63.05 34.05
CA GLN A 332 -18.47 -63.31 33.39
C GLN A 332 -18.47 -62.81 31.94
N TYR A 333 -19.56 -63.04 31.18
CA TYR A 333 -19.65 -62.58 29.80
C TYR A 333 -19.63 -61.05 29.68
N LYS A 334 -20.27 -60.32 30.61
CA LYS A 334 -20.26 -58.83 30.59
C LYS A 334 -18.85 -58.24 30.70
N LEU A 335 -17.97 -58.87 31.46
CA LEU A 335 -16.58 -58.43 31.61
C LEU A 335 -15.82 -58.63 30.30
N ILE A 336 -15.94 -59.81 29.70
CA ILE A 336 -15.31 -60.16 28.41
C ILE A 336 -15.84 -59.28 27.28
N GLU A 337 -17.15 -59.03 27.23
CA GLU A 337 -17.77 -58.15 26.24
C GLU A 337 -17.19 -56.73 26.31
N LYS A 338 -16.93 -56.23 27.52
CA LYS A 338 -16.30 -54.92 27.72
C LYS A 338 -14.86 -54.90 27.22
N GLU A 339 -14.06 -55.92 27.54
CA GLU A 339 -12.67 -56.04 27.07
C GLU A 339 -12.59 -56.11 25.54
N ILE A 340 -13.50 -56.84 24.88
CA ILE A 340 -13.54 -56.95 23.41
C ILE A 340 -13.91 -55.62 22.74
N ASN A 341 -14.76 -54.81 23.36
CA ASN A 341 -15.11 -53.49 22.84
C ASN A 341 -13.96 -52.47 22.97
N GLU A 342 -12.98 -52.72 23.85
CA GLU A 342 -11.83 -51.84 24.10
C GLU A 342 -10.59 -52.20 23.23
N LEU A 343 -10.52 -53.41 22.66
CA LEU A 343 -9.56 -53.84 21.63
C LEU A 343 -9.80 -53.11 20.32
#